data_AF-A0A8T0W2I5-F1
#
_entry.id   AF-A0A8T0W2I5-F1
#
_cell.length_a   1.000
_cell.length_b   1.000
_cell.length_c   1.000
_cell.angle_alpha   90.00
_cell.angle_beta   90.00
_cell.angle_gamma   90.00
#
_symmetry.space_group_name_H-M   'P 1'
#
loop_
_entity.id
_entity.type
_entity.pdbx_description
1 polymer ?
#
loop_
_entity_poly.entity_id
_entity_poly.type
_entity_poly.pdbx_seq_one_letter_code
_entity_poly.pdbx_strand_id
1 'polypeptide(L)'
;MHLPACLFAMEPKALLCALFSLLLLTPAVGARLGGSPEVVEKSPTPQNGLGRTPQMGWNSWNHFTCNINEQTIRQVADAMVDTGLAKLGYEYINIDDCWAAHDRDSQGNLVPNPSTFPSGMKALSDYVHGKGLKLGIYSDAGPRTCSQQMPGSLGHEEQDAKTIASWGIDYLKYDNCNDQGMSPQPSFSKMSRALLNSGRNIFFSICEWGIDNPATWAGGVGNSWRTAGDIKDEWGSMTSNADSNDVWASYARPGGWNDPDMLEVGNGGMTTEEYRSHFSIWALAKAPLLASCDIRSMSKETKEILSNQNVIAVNQDALGVQGHKVQKDGNQEVSKRTAEPMLGRMS
;
A
#
# COMPACT_ATOMS: atom_id res chain seq x y z
N MET A 1 35.47 39.82 -45.25
CA MET A 1 34.21 39.66 -46.02
C MET A 1 33.14 39.19 -45.04
N HIS A 2 32.57 40.02 -44.18
CA HIS A 2 31.57 41.10 -44.37
C HIS A 2 30.19 40.63 -44.89
N LEU A 3 29.22 40.63 -43.95
CA LEU A 3 27.74 40.68 -44.06
C LEU A 3 27.25 41.75 -45.07
N PRO A 4 26.01 41.69 -45.61
CA PRO A 4 24.76 42.16 -44.94
C PRO A 4 23.50 41.29 -45.25
N ALA A 5 22.45 41.19 -44.43
CA ALA A 5 21.40 42.14 -43.98
C ALA A 5 20.18 42.31 -44.92
N CYS A 6 18.99 42.02 -44.36
CA CYS A 6 17.62 42.53 -44.56
C CYS A 6 17.08 43.00 -45.94
N LEU A 7 15.79 42.69 -46.23
CA LEU A 7 14.65 43.64 -46.29
C LEU A 7 13.47 43.09 -47.14
N PHE A 8 12.23 43.20 -46.61
CA PHE A 8 10.94 43.61 -47.24
C PHE A 8 10.43 42.81 -48.49
N ALA A 9 9.15 42.71 -48.87
CA ALA A 9 7.86 43.27 -48.48
C ALA A 9 6.72 42.50 -49.22
N MET A 10 5.52 42.54 -48.63
CA MET A 10 4.19 42.79 -49.23
C MET A 10 3.73 42.10 -50.54
N GLU A 11 2.54 41.48 -50.41
CA GLU A 11 1.45 41.17 -51.37
C GLU A 11 1.15 42.29 -52.42
N PRO A 12 0.27 42.15 -53.46
CA PRO A 12 -0.97 41.31 -53.54
C PRO A 12 -1.44 40.82 -54.94
N LYS A 13 -2.59 40.11 -54.93
CA LYS A 13 -3.71 40.04 -55.93
C LYS A 13 -4.23 38.59 -56.01
N ALA A 14 -5.53 38.27 -56.03
CA ALA A 14 -6.78 39.00 -55.91
C ALA A 14 -7.91 37.94 -55.75
N LEU A 15 -8.78 38.17 -54.76
CA LEU A 15 -10.24 38.26 -54.92
C LEU A 15 -10.99 37.15 -55.69
N LEU A 16 -11.84 36.39 -54.98
CA LEU A 16 -13.22 36.17 -55.41
C LEU A 16 -14.11 35.85 -54.20
N CYS A 17 -15.07 36.73 -53.93
CA CYS A 17 -16.14 36.58 -52.96
C CYS A 17 -17.27 35.68 -53.49
N ALA A 18 -17.87 34.89 -52.61
CA ALA A 18 -19.28 34.49 -52.74
C ALA A 18 -19.89 34.38 -51.33
N LEU A 19 -20.75 35.34 -51.02
CA LEU A 19 -21.67 35.37 -49.87
C LEU A 19 -22.88 34.48 -50.18
N PHE A 20 -23.33 33.66 -49.23
CA PHE A 20 -24.74 33.28 -49.14
C PHE A 20 -25.16 33.03 -47.69
N SER A 21 -26.42 33.40 -47.45
CA SER A 21 -26.99 33.92 -46.22
C SER A 21 -27.44 32.88 -45.18
N LEU A 22 -27.46 33.36 -43.93
CA LEU A 22 -28.08 32.83 -42.72
C LEU A 22 -29.53 32.32 -42.94
N LEU A 23 -29.83 31.12 -42.43
CA LEU A 23 -31.16 30.75 -41.96
C LEU A 23 -31.07 30.20 -40.54
N LEU A 24 -31.79 30.85 -39.63
CA LEU A 24 -31.95 30.52 -38.22
C LEU A 24 -32.83 29.27 -38.04
N LEU A 25 -32.32 28.27 -37.33
CA LEU A 25 -33.11 27.20 -36.70
C LEU A 25 -32.49 26.93 -35.32
N THR A 26 -33.17 27.39 -34.28
CA THR A 26 -32.88 27.05 -32.89
C THR A 26 -33.43 25.66 -32.56
N PRO A 27 -32.63 24.73 -32.02
CA PRO A 27 -33.15 23.64 -31.22
C PRO A 27 -33.15 24.05 -29.74
N ALA A 28 -34.23 23.67 -29.08
CA ALA A 28 -34.53 23.93 -27.69
C ALA A 28 -33.42 23.47 -26.72
N VAL A 29 -33.36 24.18 -25.60
CA VAL A 29 -32.65 23.81 -24.37
C VAL A 29 -32.97 22.36 -24.00
N GLY A 30 -31.95 21.51 -24.07
CA GLY A 30 -31.87 20.27 -23.32
C GLY A 30 -30.71 20.39 -22.33
N ALA A 31 -30.94 21.04 -21.19
CA ALA A 31 -30.04 20.90 -20.06
C ALA A 31 -30.03 19.42 -19.67
N ARG A 32 -28.95 18.71 -19.97
CA ARG A 32 -28.72 17.37 -19.42
C ARG A 32 -28.52 17.52 -17.91
N LEU A 33 -29.61 17.33 -17.18
CA LEU A 33 -29.59 17.08 -15.75
C LEU A 33 -28.75 15.82 -15.50
N GLY A 34 -27.77 15.95 -14.61
CA GLY A 34 -27.15 14.90 -13.80
C GLY A 34 -26.87 13.57 -14.50
N GLY A 35 -25.62 13.36 -14.90
CA GLY A 35 -25.10 12.00 -14.91
C GLY A 35 -25.22 11.46 -13.49
N SER A 36 -26.01 10.39 -13.31
CA SER A 36 -25.98 9.58 -12.10
C SER A 36 -24.52 9.22 -11.79
N PRO A 37 -24.06 9.26 -10.53
CA PRO A 37 -22.71 8.80 -10.20
C PRO A 37 -22.56 7.38 -10.74
N GLU A 38 -21.56 7.17 -11.59
CA GLU A 38 -21.22 5.88 -12.14
C GLU A 38 -20.95 4.93 -10.98
N VAL A 39 -21.82 3.92 -10.81
CA VAL A 39 -21.63 2.91 -9.76
C VAL A 39 -20.45 2.07 -10.21
N VAL A 40 -19.28 2.32 -9.61
CA VAL A 40 -18.08 1.51 -9.84
C VAL A 40 -18.40 0.07 -9.43
N GLU A 41 -18.50 -0.83 -10.41
CA GLU A 41 -18.72 -2.25 -10.17
C GLU A 41 -17.44 -2.86 -9.58
N LYS A 42 -17.51 -3.29 -8.31
CA LYS A 42 -16.34 -3.80 -7.57
C LYS A 42 -16.36 -5.33 -7.55
N SER A 43 -15.22 -5.96 -7.85
CA SER A 43 -15.05 -7.41 -7.69
C SER A 43 -15.33 -7.86 -6.25
N PRO A 44 -15.93 -9.04 -6.02
CA PRO A 44 -16.07 -9.60 -4.67
C PRO A 44 -14.70 -9.78 -4.01
N THR A 45 -14.58 -9.48 -2.72
CA THR A 45 -13.31 -9.65 -1.98
C THR A 45 -12.93 -11.12 -1.84
N PRO A 46 -11.63 -11.45 -1.70
CA PRO A 46 -11.21 -12.81 -1.38
C PRO A 46 -11.96 -13.37 -0.17
N GLN A 47 -12.40 -14.63 -0.24
CA GLN A 47 -13.16 -15.28 0.83
C GLN A 47 -12.27 -15.76 2.00
N ASN A 48 -11.26 -14.97 2.40
CA ASN A 48 -10.39 -15.28 3.55
C ASN A 48 -10.87 -14.64 4.87
N GLY A 49 -11.87 -13.75 4.81
CA GLY A 49 -12.46 -13.10 5.98
C GLY A 49 -11.57 -12.05 6.67
N LEU A 50 -10.39 -11.76 6.12
CA LEU A 50 -9.40 -10.84 6.69
C LEU A 50 -9.59 -9.40 6.15
N GLY A 51 -8.85 -8.45 6.72
CA GLY A 51 -8.81 -7.07 6.26
C GLY A 51 -10.15 -6.33 6.39
N ARG A 52 -10.99 -6.67 7.37
CA ARG A 52 -12.28 -5.98 7.61
C ARG A 52 -12.10 -4.51 7.95
N THR A 53 -10.97 -4.16 8.55
CA THR A 53 -10.39 -2.83 8.67
C THR A 53 -8.98 -2.85 8.08
N PRO A 54 -8.36 -1.68 7.79
CA PRO A 54 -6.98 -1.64 7.33
C PRO A 54 -6.04 -2.32 8.33
N GLN A 55 -5.04 -3.05 7.84
CA GLN A 55 -4.08 -3.73 8.69
C GLN A 55 -3.23 -2.72 9.48
N MET A 56 -2.87 -3.08 10.71
CA MET A 56 -1.99 -2.31 11.57
C MET A 56 -0.83 -3.18 12.06
N GLY A 57 0.37 -2.64 12.04
CA GLY A 57 1.55 -3.43 12.38
C GLY A 57 2.86 -2.68 12.17
N TRP A 58 3.90 -3.45 11.91
CA TRP A 58 5.23 -2.96 11.65
C TRP A 58 5.86 -3.71 10.48
N ASN A 59 6.72 -3.05 9.70
CA ASN A 59 7.50 -3.66 8.63
C ASN A 59 8.98 -3.23 8.75
N SER A 60 9.90 -4.16 8.47
CA SER A 60 11.34 -3.95 8.62
C SER A 60 12.00 -3.02 7.60
N TRP A 61 11.41 -2.79 6.42
CA TRP A 61 12.12 -2.29 5.25
C TRP A 61 12.72 -0.89 5.40
N ASN A 62 11.91 0.14 5.73
CA ASN A 62 12.38 1.53 5.64
C ASN A 62 13.54 1.85 6.60
N HIS A 63 13.58 1.20 7.77
CA HIS A 63 14.65 1.41 8.74
C HIS A 63 15.79 0.40 8.60
N PHE A 64 15.48 -0.89 8.44
CA PHE A 64 16.49 -1.95 8.51
C PHE A 64 16.99 -2.38 7.13
N THR A 65 16.21 -2.19 6.06
CA THR A 65 16.48 -2.71 4.72
C THR A 65 16.81 -4.22 4.80
N CYS A 66 17.96 -4.66 4.27
CA CYS A 66 18.43 -6.04 4.38
C CYS A 66 19.25 -6.35 5.64
N ASN A 67 19.44 -5.38 6.56
CA ASN A 67 20.10 -5.62 7.84
C ASN A 67 19.11 -6.15 8.89
N ILE A 68 18.56 -7.33 8.63
CA ILE A 68 17.52 -7.96 9.46
C ILE A 68 17.92 -9.38 9.90
N ASN A 69 17.52 -9.76 11.12
CA ASN A 69 17.75 -11.08 11.69
C ASN A 69 16.67 -11.44 12.72
N GLU A 70 16.61 -12.72 13.13
CA GLU A 70 15.59 -13.21 14.05
C GLU A 70 15.61 -12.51 15.42
N GLN A 71 16.79 -12.10 15.90
CA GLN A 71 16.90 -11.40 17.19
C GLN A 71 16.23 -10.03 17.13
N THR A 72 16.47 -9.28 16.05
CA THR A 72 15.80 -8.00 15.81
C THR A 72 14.29 -8.19 15.76
N ILE A 73 13.78 -9.19 15.03
CA ILE A 73 12.32 -9.44 14.95
C ILE A 73 11.72 -9.80 16.31
N ARG A 74 12.40 -10.62 17.12
CA ARG A 74 11.96 -10.94 18.49
C ARG A 74 11.90 -9.69 19.36
N GLN A 75 12.93 -8.84 19.30
CA GLN A 75 12.98 -7.58 20.05
C GLN A 75 11.92 -6.57 19.61
N VAL A 76 11.62 -6.51 18.31
CA VAL A 76 10.52 -5.69 17.79
C VAL A 76 9.17 -6.23 18.29
N ALA A 77 8.96 -7.54 18.29
CA ALA A 77 7.75 -8.15 18.86
C ALA A 77 7.60 -7.85 20.35
N ASP A 78 8.70 -7.90 21.12
CA ASP A 78 8.71 -7.50 22.53
C ASP A 78 8.37 -6.01 22.70
N ALA A 79 9.03 -5.13 21.93
CA ALA A 79 8.79 -3.70 21.97
C ALA A 79 7.34 -3.34 21.55
N MET A 80 6.75 -4.07 20.61
CA MET A 80 5.36 -3.86 20.21
C MET A 80 4.40 -4.04 21.39
N VAL A 81 4.66 -5.03 22.25
CA VAL A 81 3.91 -5.27 23.49
C VAL A 81 4.25 -4.24 24.56
N ASP A 82 5.53 -4.05 24.86
CA ASP A 82 6.02 -3.23 25.97
C ASP A 82 5.70 -1.75 25.80
N THR A 83 5.73 -1.24 24.56
CA THR A 83 5.36 0.15 24.26
C THR A 83 3.85 0.39 24.38
N GLY A 84 3.04 -0.68 24.33
CA GLY A 84 1.59 -0.65 24.34
C GLY A 84 0.95 -0.57 22.95
N LEU A 85 1.74 -0.50 21.87
CA LEU A 85 1.23 -0.42 20.50
C LEU A 85 0.40 -1.66 20.11
N ALA A 86 0.78 -2.84 20.58
CA ALA A 86 0.00 -4.07 20.40
C ALA A 86 -1.46 -3.92 20.88
N LYS A 87 -1.66 -3.26 22.04
CA LYS A 87 -3.00 -3.02 22.61
C LYS A 87 -3.82 -2.02 21.81
N LEU A 88 -3.17 -1.22 20.96
CA LEU A 88 -3.81 -0.25 20.07
C LEU A 88 -4.17 -0.83 18.70
N GLY A 89 -3.81 -2.10 18.46
CA GLY A 89 -4.14 -2.82 17.23
C GLY A 89 -2.95 -3.11 16.31
N TYR A 90 -1.74 -2.63 16.63
CA TYR A 90 -0.54 -2.97 15.88
C TYR A 90 -0.15 -4.45 16.11
N GLU A 91 -0.74 -5.35 15.32
CA GLU A 91 -0.68 -6.80 15.56
C GLU A 91 0.27 -7.54 14.60
N TYR A 92 0.53 -7.02 13.41
CA TYR A 92 1.40 -7.67 12.43
C TYR A 92 2.86 -7.24 12.59
N ILE A 93 3.78 -8.19 12.77
CA ILE A 93 5.23 -7.98 12.66
C ILE A 93 5.65 -8.55 11.30
N ASN A 94 5.83 -7.68 10.31
CA ASN A 94 6.11 -8.07 8.93
C ASN A 94 7.61 -8.03 8.66
N ILE A 95 8.17 -9.17 8.29
CA ILE A 95 9.54 -9.28 7.77
C ILE A 95 9.48 -8.98 6.27
N ASP A 96 10.27 -8.00 5.83
CA ASP A 96 10.40 -7.67 4.41
C ASP A 96 11.47 -8.54 3.72
N ASP A 97 12.03 -8.10 2.59
CA ASP A 97 13.03 -8.85 1.81
C ASP A 97 14.28 -9.27 2.64
N CYS A 98 15.15 -10.10 2.04
CA CYS A 98 16.44 -10.54 2.59
C CYS A 98 16.36 -11.50 3.80
N TRP A 99 15.24 -12.18 4.02
CA TRP A 99 15.09 -13.15 5.13
C TRP A 99 15.53 -14.59 4.79
N ALA A 100 15.47 -14.97 3.52
CA ALA A 100 15.75 -16.33 3.07
C ALA A 100 17.22 -16.52 2.68
N ALA A 101 17.64 -17.78 2.58
CA ALA A 101 18.87 -18.17 1.92
C ALA A 101 18.83 -17.79 0.43
N HIS A 102 20.00 -17.67 -0.18
CA HIS A 102 20.09 -17.26 -1.58
C HIS A 102 19.41 -18.24 -2.53
N ASP A 103 19.47 -19.54 -2.26
CA ASP A 103 18.90 -20.56 -3.09
C ASP A 103 17.89 -21.41 -2.33
N ARG A 104 16.94 -21.98 -3.08
CA ARG A 104 16.00 -22.98 -2.57
C ARG A 104 16.75 -24.26 -2.18
N ASP A 105 16.14 -25.07 -1.31
CA ASP A 105 16.67 -26.40 -1.03
C ASP A 105 16.55 -27.34 -2.25
N SER A 106 17.08 -28.57 -2.12
CA SER A 106 17.01 -29.59 -3.18
C SER A 106 15.59 -30.03 -3.56
N GLN A 107 14.58 -29.70 -2.75
CA GLN A 107 13.17 -29.99 -3.01
C GLN A 107 12.44 -28.76 -3.59
N GLY A 108 13.14 -27.64 -3.78
CA GLY A 108 12.57 -26.39 -4.28
C GLY A 108 11.89 -25.53 -3.21
N ASN A 109 12.03 -25.84 -1.92
CA ASN A 109 11.42 -25.02 -0.86
C ASN A 109 12.24 -23.76 -0.59
N LEU A 110 11.56 -22.69 -0.19
CA LEU A 110 12.22 -21.54 0.44
C LEU A 110 12.87 -21.97 1.76
N VAL A 111 14.08 -21.46 2.03
CA VAL A 111 14.86 -21.80 3.21
C VAL A 111 15.17 -20.52 3.98
N PRO A 112 14.85 -20.41 5.29
CA PRO A 112 15.29 -19.28 6.11
C PRO A 112 16.81 -19.18 6.11
N ASN A 113 17.37 -17.97 6.02
CA ASN A 113 18.82 -17.81 6.00
C ASN A 113 19.44 -18.33 7.31
N PRO A 114 20.34 -19.33 7.30
CA PRO A 114 20.83 -19.95 8.52
C PRO A 114 21.69 -19.04 9.40
N SER A 115 22.25 -17.96 8.83
CA SER A 115 23.09 -17.01 9.57
C SER A 115 22.25 -15.95 10.29
N THR A 116 21.15 -15.49 9.69
CA THR A 116 20.29 -14.43 10.26
C THR A 116 19.01 -14.96 10.89
N PHE A 117 18.52 -16.13 10.48
CA PHE A 117 17.33 -16.81 11.01
C PHE A 117 17.62 -18.29 11.33
N PRO A 118 18.63 -18.60 12.17
CA PRO A 118 19.06 -19.98 12.47
C PRO A 118 17.96 -20.88 13.06
N SER A 119 16.97 -20.32 13.75
CA SER A 119 15.86 -21.08 14.34
C SER A 119 14.77 -21.45 13.33
N GLY A 120 14.78 -20.84 12.14
CA GLY A 120 13.76 -20.98 11.12
C GLY A 120 12.47 -20.21 11.40
N MET A 121 11.64 -20.04 10.36
CA MET A 121 10.44 -19.20 10.41
C MET A 121 9.34 -19.75 11.33
N LYS A 122 9.22 -21.07 11.45
CA LYS A 122 8.23 -21.68 12.36
C LYS A 122 8.49 -21.32 13.82
N ALA A 123 9.74 -21.43 14.29
CA ALA A 123 10.09 -21.08 15.66
C ALA A 123 9.94 -19.57 15.93
N LEU A 124 10.17 -18.73 14.92
CA LEU A 124 9.95 -17.28 15.02
C LEU A 124 8.46 -16.94 15.06
N SER A 125 7.65 -17.59 14.22
CA SER A 125 6.19 -17.47 14.21
C SER A 125 5.60 -17.87 15.56
N ASP A 126 6.00 -19.03 16.10
CA ASP A 126 5.56 -19.49 17.42
C ASP A 126 5.90 -18.49 18.53
N TYR A 127 7.07 -17.83 18.46
CA TYR A 127 7.45 -16.78 19.42
C TYR A 127 6.56 -15.55 19.32
N VAL A 128 6.33 -15.04 18.10
CA VAL A 128 5.49 -13.87 17.84
C VAL A 128 4.04 -14.15 18.25
N HIS A 129 3.51 -15.33 17.93
CA HIS A 129 2.19 -15.78 18.37
C HIS A 129 2.09 -15.89 19.90
N GLY A 130 3.17 -16.34 20.57
CA GLY A 130 3.25 -16.37 22.04
C GLY A 130 3.14 -15.00 22.71
N LYS A 131 3.35 -13.91 21.96
CA LYS A 131 3.14 -12.52 22.39
C LYS A 131 1.74 -11.98 22.07
N GLY A 132 0.88 -12.80 21.45
CA GLY A 132 -0.43 -12.38 20.96
C GLY A 132 -0.36 -11.55 19.67
N LEU A 133 0.76 -11.59 18.96
CA LEU A 133 0.99 -10.90 17.70
C LEU A 133 0.90 -11.89 16.51
N LYS A 134 0.98 -11.36 15.30
CA LYS A 134 0.97 -12.10 14.03
C LYS A 134 2.27 -11.88 13.28
N LEU A 135 2.78 -12.88 12.58
CA LEU A 135 4.02 -12.78 11.81
C LEU A 135 3.70 -12.68 10.31
N GLY A 136 4.25 -11.66 9.65
CA GLY A 136 4.24 -11.52 8.21
C GLY A 136 5.57 -11.83 7.57
N ILE A 137 5.52 -12.22 6.31
CA ILE A 137 6.69 -12.50 5.48
C ILE A 137 6.56 -11.81 4.11
N TYR A 138 7.64 -11.86 3.35
CA TYR A 138 7.76 -11.26 2.03
C TYR A 138 8.15 -12.29 0.97
N SER A 139 7.61 -12.14 -0.23
CA SER A 139 8.08 -12.79 -1.46
C SER A 139 7.76 -11.89 -2.67
N ASP A 140 8.02 -12.38 -3.87
CA ASP A 140 7.94 -11.65 -5.13
C ASP A 140 7.24 -12.49 -6.22
N ALA A 141 6.44 -11.84 -7.06
CA ALA A 141 5.80 -12.40 -8.26
C ALA A 141 6.76 -12.66 -9.45
N GLY A 142 8.06 -12.46 -9.26
CA GLY A 142 9.15 -12.81 -10.15
C GLY A 142 10.00 -13.99 -9.66
N PRO A 143 11.07 -14.35 -10.40
CA PRO A 143 11.99 -15.45 -10.03
C PRO A 143 12.94 -15.09 -8.88
N ARG A 144 13.15 -13.80 -8.62
CA ARG A 144 14.00 -13.24 -7.57
C ARG A 144 13.27 -12.05 -6.95
N THR A 145 13.54 -11.80 -5.68
CA THR A 145 13.05 -10.59 -5.01
C THR A 145 13.76 -9.33 -5.51
N CYS A 146 13.23 -8.16 -5.16
CA CYS A 146 13.81 -6.87 -5.54
C CYS A 146 15.29 -6.72 -5.16
N SER A 147 15.70 -7.20 -3.97
CA SER A 147 17.11 -7.17 -3.53
C SER A 147 18.03 -8.13 -4.28
N GLN A 148 17.47 -9.07 -5.04
CA GLN A 148 18.16 -10.21 -5.67
C GLN A 148 18.84 -11.16 -4.67
N GLN A 149 18.64 -10.98 -3.35
CA GLN A 149 19.32 -11.78 -2.34
C GLN A 149 18.66 -13.12 -2.07
N MET A 150 17.40 -13.30 -2.47
CA MET A 150 16.64 -14.53 -2.27
C MET A 150 15.73 -14.86 -3.46
N PRO A 151 15.23 -16.12 -3.55
CA PRO A 151 14.29 -16.51 -4.60
C PRO A 151 12.95 -15.78 -4.45
N GLY A 152 12.35 -15.41 -5.59
CA GLY A 152 10.92 -15.08 -5.66
C GLY A 152 10.08 -16.34 -5.84
N SER A 153 8.77 -16.19 -5.93
CA SER A 153 7.80 -17.30 -5.94
C SER A 153 7.18 -17.59 -7.30
N LEU A 154 7.60 -16.91 -8.37
CA LEU A 154 7.07 -17.19 -9.71
C LEU A 154 7.31 -18.65 -10.11
N GLY A 155 6.22 -19.38 -10.42
CA GLY A 155 6.27 -20.80 -10.76
C GLY A 155 6.34 -21.75 -9.55
N HIS A 156 6.42 -21.22 -8.34
CA HIS A 156 6.47 -21.96 -7.08
C HIS A 156 5.30 -21.61 -6.14
N GLU A 157 4.26 -20.91 -6.63
CA GLU A 157 3.23 -20.29 -5.79
C GLU A 157 2.54 -21.29 -4.86
N GLU A 158 2.16 -22.47 -5.37
CA GLU A 158 1.51 -23.51 -4.56
C GLU A 158 2.43 -24.11 -3.50
N GLN A 159 3.71 -24.31 -3.82
CA GLN A 159 4.71 -24.85 -2.91
C GLN A 159 5.05 -23.85 -1.81
N ASP A 160 5.26 -22.59 -2.19
CA ASP A 160 5.61 -21.52 -1.28
C ASP A 160 4.45 -21.18 -0.35
N ALA A 161 3.21 -21.10 -0.87
CA ALA A 161 2.04 -20.88 -0.03
C ALA A 161 1.86 -21.98 1.03
N LYS A 162 2.08 -23.25 0.68
CA LYS A 162 2.06 -24.36 1.65
C LYS A 162 3.20 -24.26 2.66
N THR A 163 4.40 -23.90 2.22
CA THR A 163 5.57 -23.71 3.10
C THR A 163 5.32 -22.59 4.10
N ILE A 164 4.89 -21.43 3.63
CA ILE A 164 4.53 -20.24 4.42
C ILE A 164 3.42 -20.59 5.43
N ALA A 165 2.36 -21.29 5.00
CA ALA A 165 1.29 -21.74 5.89
C ALA A 165 1.79 -22.73 6.95
N SER A 166 2.67 -23.67 6.59
CA SER A 166 3.25 -24.66 7.52
C SER A 166 4.10 -24.02 8.61
N TRP A 167 4.69 -22.85 8.33
CA TRP A 167 5.44 -22.07 9.32
C TRP A 167 4.55 -21.24 10.25
N GLY A 168 3.25 -21.15 9.99
CA GLY A 168 2.34 -20.35 10.80
C GLY A 168 2.29 -18.87 10.43
N ILE A 169 2.81 -18.48 9.26
CA ILE A 169 2.77 -17.08 8.80
C ILE A 169 1.31 -16.62 8.61
N ASP A 170 1.03 -15.36 8.95
CA ASP A 170 -0.29 -14.75 8.96
C ASP A 170 -0.49 -13.71 7.85
N TYR A 171 0.60 -13.23 7.25
CA TYR A 171 0.60 -12.14 6.29
C TYR A 171 1.67 -12.37 5.23
N LEU A 172 1.35 -12.11 3.97
CA LEU A 172 2.31 -12.09 2.87
C LEU A 172 2.25 -10.72 2.16
N LYS A 173 3.37 -9.98 2.19
CA LYS A 173 3.66 -8.94 1.19
C LYS A 173 4.23 -9.62 -0.05
N TYR A 174 3.67 -9.33 -1.22
CA TYR A 174 4.06 -9.97 -2.48
C TYR A 174 4.41 -8.90 -3.50
N ASP A 175 5.66 -8.87 -3.91
CA ASP A 175 6.22 -7.82 -4.76
C ASP A 175 6.10 -8.13 -6.25
N ASN A 176 6.54 -7.20 -7.09
CA ASN A 176 6.46 -7.30 -8.56
C ASN A 176 7.81 -7.05 -9.25
N CYS A 177 8.95 -7.31 -8.60
CA CYS A 177 10.25 -7.17 -9.26
C CYS A 177 10.50 -8.36 -10.22
N ASN A 178 11.30 -8.13 -11.26
CA ASN A 178 11.68 -9.20 -12.20
C ASN A 178 10.47 -9.93 -12.84
N ASP A 179 9.36 -9.23 -13.06
CA ASP A 179 8.07 -9.75 -13.56
C ASP A 179 8.10 -10.42 -14.94
N GLN A 180 9.27 -10.45 -15.60
CA GLN A 180 9.48 -10.97 -16.95
C GLN A 180 8.59 -10.30 -18.01
N GLY A 181 8.16 -9.05 -17.77
CA GLY A 181 7.25 -8.31 -18.63
C GLY A 181 5.80 -8.81 -18.59
N MET A 182 5.43 -9.59 -17.57
CA MET A 182 4.05 -10.03 -17.37
C MET A 182 3.24 -8.95 -16.67
N SER A 183 1.97 -8.80 -17.07
CA SER A 183 1.03 -7.97 -16.30
C SER A 183 0.85 -8.53 -14.88
N PRO A 184 0.70 -7.70 -13.85
CA PRO A 184 0.60 -8.16 -12.46
C PRO A 184 -0.58 -9.11 -12.21
N GLN A 185 -1.79 -8.75 -12.68
CA GLN A 185 -3.03 -9.40 -12.25
C GLN A 185 -2.99 -10.95 -12.35
N PRO A 186 -2.55 -11.58 -13.46
CA PRO A 186 -2.42 -13.03 -13.54
C PRO A 186 -1.49 -13.66 -12.48
N SER A 187 -0.30 -13.09 -12.26
CA SER A 187 0.70 -13.61 -11.32
C SER A 187 0.21 -13.50 -9.88
N PHE A 188 -0.34 -12.34 -9.50
CA PHE A 188 -0.94 -12.14 -8.19
C PHE A 188 -2.17 -13.03 -7.95
N SER A 189 -2.98 -13.27 -8.98
CA SER A 189 -4.14 -14.18 -8.91
C SER A 189 -3.74 -15.66 -8.74
N LYS A 190 -2.54 -16.06 -9.20
CA LYS A 190 -2.00 -17.41 -8.92
C LYS A 190 -1.63 -17.54 -7.44
N MET A 191 -0.86 -16.59 -6.90
CA MET A 191 -0.49 -16.61 -5.48
C MET A 191 -1.72 -16.53 -4.56
N SER A 192 -2.69 -15.67 -4.87
CA SER A 192 -3.95 -15.58 -4.11
C SER A 192 -4.66 -16.95 -3.97
N ARG A 193 -4.82 -17.68 -5.09
CA ARG A 193 -5.42 -19.02 -5.08
C ARG A 193 -4.57 -20.02 -4.29
N ALA A 194 -3.24 -19.95 -4.41
CA ALA A 194 -2.34 -20.80 -3.66
C ALA A 194 -2.48 -20.57 -2.14
N LEU A 195 -2.57 -19.31 -1.70
CA LEU A 195 -2.79 -18.95 -0.29
C LEU A 195 -4.15 -19.44 0.22
N LEU A 196 -5.22 -19.23 -0.54
CA LEU A 196 -6.57 -19.72 -0.19
C LEU A 196 -6.61 -21.25 -0.03
N ASN A 197 -5.80 -21.98 -0.82
CA ASN A 197 -5.71 -23.44 -0.79
C ASN A 197 -4.62 -23.98 0.16
N SER A 198 -3.90 -23.10 0.87
CA SER A 198 -2.78 -23.49 1.74
C SER A 198 -3.22 -24.16 3.04
N GLY A 199 -4.50 -24.02 3.42
CA GLY A 199 -5.04 -24.49 4.69
C GLY A 199 -4.89 -23.51 5.86
N ARG A 200 -4.36 -22.30 5.62
CA ARG A 200 -4.26 -21.20 6.61
C ARG A 200 -4.78 -19.90 6.00
N ASN A 201 -5.53 -19.12 6.78
CA ASN A 201 -5.91 -17.76 6.38
C ASN A 201 -4.69 -16.84 6.49
N ILE A 202 -4.20 -16.36 5.36
CA ILE A 202 -3.05 -15.45 5.25
C ILE A 202 -3.55 -14.14 4.63
N PHE A 203 -3.24 -13.01 5.27
CA PHE A 203 -3.51 -11.69 4.72
C PHE A 203 -2.63 -11.49 3.49
N PHE A 204 -3.22 -11.12 2.35
CA PHE A 204 -2.46 -10.98 1.10
C PHE A 204 -2.34 -9.50 0.69
N SER A 205 -1.11 -8.98 0.75
CA SER A 205 -0.76 -7.60 0.43
C SER A 205 -0.02 -7.54 -0.90
N ILE A 206 -0.67 -6.93 -1.88
CA ILE A 206 -0.16 -6.80 -3.25
C ILE A 206 0.76 -5.58 -3.34
N CYS A 207 1.96 -5.75 -3.90
CA CYS A 207 2.95 -4.69 -4.07
C CYS A 207 3.39 -4.66 -5.54
N GLU A 208 2.58 -4.04 -6.41
CA GLU A 208 2.93 -3.81 -7.82
C GLU A 208 3.08 -2.30 -8.17
N TRP A 209 3.11 -1.44 -7.15
CA TRP A 209 3.39 -0.01 -7.25
C TRP A 209 2.36 0.85 -8.02
N GLY A 210 1.12 0.39 -8.15
CA GLY A 210 0.07 1.05 -8.94
C GLY A 210 0.05 0.64 -10.43
N ILE A 211 0.90 -0.29 -10.86
CA ILE A 211 0.97 -0.78 -12.24
C ILE A 211 -0.36 -1.46 -12.61
N ASP A 212 -0.87 -1.11 -13.79
CA ASP A 212 -2.16 -1.59 -14.31
C ASP A 212 -3.36 -1.31 -13.36
N ASN A 213 -3.32 -0.20 -12.62
CA ASN A 213 -4.43 0.33 -11.82
C ASN A 213 -5.04 -0.71 -10.85
N PRO A 214 -4.29 -1.20 -9.85
CA PRO A 214 -4.67 -2.31 -8.98
C PRO A 214 -6.00 -2.11 -8.27
N ALA A 215 -6.38 -0.89 -7.94
CA ALA A 215 -7.68 -0.58 -7.33
C ALA A 215 -8.89 -1.16 -8.10
N THR A 216 -8.77 -1.32 -9.42
CA THR A 216 -9.82 -1.84 -10.30
C THR A 216 -9.97 -3.37 -10.28
N TRP A 217 -8.95 -4.12 -9.83
CA TRP A 217 -8.95 -5.59 -9.89
C TRP A 217 -8.45 -6.28 -8.63
N ALA A 218 -7.48 -5.71 -7.92
CA ALA A 218 -6.78 -6.30 -6.77
C ALA A 218 -7.71 -6.58 -5.59
N GLY A 219 -8.81 -5.83 -5.48
CA GLY A 219 -9.85 -6.08 -4.49
C GLY A 219 -10.55 -7.43 -4.62
N GLY A 220 -10.41 -8.16 -5.74
CA GLY A 220 -10.85 -9.56 -5.85
C GLY A 220 -9.73 -10.59 -5.67
N VAL A 221 -8.51 -10.14 -5.42
CA VAL A 221 -7.29 -10.97 -5.40
C VAL A 221 -6.64 -10.94 -4.01
N GLY A 222 -6.47 -9.76 -3.41
CA GLY A 222 -5.82 -9.57 -2.11
C GLY A 222 -6.63 -8.70 -1.16
N ASN A 223 -6.05 -8.44 0.01
CA ASN A 223 -6.64 -7.64 1.08
C ASN A 223 -6.16 -6.18 1.10
N SER A 224 -5.01 -5.91 0.49
CA SER A 224 -4.55 -4.54 0.17
C SER A 224 -3.69 -4.56 -1.08
N TRP A 225 -3.50 -3.39 -1.71
CA TRP A 225 -2.65 -3.22 -2.88
C TRP A 225 -1.98 -1.85 -2.91
N ARG A 226 -0.67 -1.84 -3.21
CA ARG A 226 0.11 -0.62 -3.34
C ARG A 226 -0.43 0.24 -4.48
N THR A 227 -0.62 1.54 -4.26
CA THR A 227 -1.14 2.45 -5.32
C THR A 227 -0.09 3.38 -5.91
N ALA A 228 1.13 3.33 -5.38
CA ALA A 228 2.24 4.18 -5.78
C ALA A 228 3.58 3.47 -5.58
N GLY A 229 4.64 4.06 -6.15
CA GLY A 229 6.03 3.68 -5.87
C GLY A 229 6.41 3.85 -4.40
N ASP A 230 7.62 3.40 -4.07
CA ASP A 230 8.08 3.37 -2.68
C ASP A 230 8.13 4.77 -2.06
N ILE A 231 7.57 4.88 -0.87
CA ILE A 231 7.70 6.08 -0.05
C ILE A 231 9.15 6.24 0.40
N LYS A 232 9.55 7.49 0.57
CA LYS A 232 10.79 7.88 1.24
C LYS A 232 10.45 8.76 2.42
N ASP A 233 11.35 8.81 3.39
CA ASP A 233 11.26 9.69 4.56
C ASP A 233 11.55 11.16 4.20
N GLU A 234 10.74 11.70 3.29
CA GLU A 234 10.84 13.02 2.71
C GLU A 234 9.40 13.55 2.47
N TRP A 235 9.13 14.80 2.85
CA TRP A 235 7.79 15.41 2.71
C TRP A 235 7.23 15.32 1.28
N GLY A 236 8.08 15.53 0.28
CA GLY A 236 7.68 15.48 -1.13
C GLY A 236 7.25 14.08 -1.57
N SER A 237 7.92 13.03 -1.08
CA SER A 237 7.53 11.65 -1.38
C SER A 237 6.22 11.29 -0.67
N MET A 238 6.10 11.61 0.62
CA MET A 238 4.88 11.33 1.40
C MET A 238 3.65 12.01 0.78
N THR A 239 3.74 13.30 0.44
CA THR A 239 2.61 14.02 -0.18
C THR A 239 2.29 13.51 -1.59
N SER A 240 3.30 13.15 -2.38
CA SER A 240 3.08 12.54 -3.71
C SER A 240 2.36 11.19 -3.63
N ASN A 241 2.69 10.35 -2.65
CA ASN A 241 2.01 9.08 -2.44
C ASN A 241 0.55 9.29 -1.97
N ALA A 242 0.31 10.25 -1.07
CA ALA A 242 -1.03 10.62 -0.65
C ALA A 242 -1.89 11.07 -1.83
N ASP A 243 -1.36 11.95 -2.68
CA ASP A 243 -2.04 12.47 -3.88
C ASP A 243 -2.34 11.37 -4.90
N SER A 244 -1.39 10.47 -5.12
CA SER A 244 -1.55 9.34 -6.06
C SER A 244 -2.57 8.32 -5.57
N ASN A 245 -2.70 8.15 -4.24
CA ASN A 245 -3.66 7.24 -3.62
C ASN A 245 -5.09 7.81 -3.57
N ASP A 246 -5.24 9.13 -3.45
CA ASP A 246 -6.53 9.81 -3.30
C ASP A 246 -7.51 9.51 -4.45
N VAL A 247 -7.00 9.41 -5.68
CA VAL A 247 -7.82 9.14 -6.88
C VAL A 247 -8.52 7.77 -6.84
N TRP A 248 -8.06 6.85 -6.00
CA TRP A 248 -8.58 5.49 -5.86
C TRP A 248 -9.57 5.32 -4.69
N ALA A 249 -9.92 6.41 -3.99
CA ALA A 249 -10.71 6.36 -2.76
C ALA A 249 -12.04 5.61 -2.90
N SER A 250 -12.68 5.67 -4.07
CA SER A 250 -13.96 4.99 -4.31
C SER A 250 -13.85 3.47 -4.35
N TYR A 251 -12.66 2.88 -4.50
CA TYR A 251 -12.45 1.43 -4.62
C TYR A 251 -12.23 0.72 -3.28
N ALA A 252 -11.55 1.37 -2.34
CA ALA A 252 -11.31 0.85 -0.99
C ALA A 252 -12.63 0.48 -0.28
N ARG A 253 -12.60 -0.61 0.50
CA ARG A 253 -13.75 -1.16 1.24
C ARG A 253 -13.29 -2.21 2.26
N PRO A 254 -14.13 -2.60 3.23
CA PRO A 254 -13.86 -3.76 4.06
C PRO A 254 -13.47 -5.01 3.25
N GLY A 255 -12.28 -5.53 3.52
CA GLY A 255 -11.66 -6.66 2.83
C GLY A 255 -10.68 -6.29 1.72
N GLY A 256 -10.56 -5.02 1.33
CA GLY A 256 -9.68 -4.55 0.25
C GLY A 256 -9.33 -3.06 0.35
N TRP A 257 -8.07 -2.75 0.66
CA TRP A 257 -7.61 -1.38 0.93
C TRP A 257 -6.56 -0.90 -0.06
N ASN A 258 -6.63 0.38 -0.44
CA ASN A 258 -5.53 1.02 -1.13
C ASN A 258 -4.36 1.23 -0.14
N ASP A 259 -3.15 0.96 -0.60
CA ASP A 259 -1.92 1.05 0.20
C ASP A 259 -0.98 2.12 -0.38
N PRO A 260 -0.97 3.34 0.20
CA PRO A 260 -0.02 4.39 -0.15
C PRO A 260 1.41 4.17 0.38
N ASP A 261 1.71 2.96 0.87
CA ASP A 261 2.98 2.50 1.46
C ASP A 261 3.13 2.75 2.97
N MET A 262 4.23 2.28 3.55
CA MET A 262 4.50 2.25 4.99
C MET A 262 4.63 3.64 5.65
N LEU A 263 4.45 3.71 6.96
CA LEU A 263 4.59 4.93 7.76
C LEU A 263 6.05 5.24 8.10
N GLU A 264 6.58 6.33 7.55
CA GLU A 264 7.93 6.86 7.86
C GLU A 264 8.08 7.54 9.22
N VAL A 265 7.00 7.56 10.02
CA VAL A 265 6.96 8.26 11.32
C VAL A 265 8.08 7.79 12.24
N GLY A 266 9.04 8.68 12.51
CA GLY A 266 10.17 8.43 13.40
C GLY A 266 11.47 7.97 12.74
N ASN A 267 11.58 8.00 11.40
CA ASN A 267 12.83 7.67 10.70
C ASN A 267 13.84 8.83 10.59
N GLY A 268 13.40 10.07 10.87
CA GLY A 268 14.26 11.24 11.10
C GLY A 268 14.41 12.22 9.93
N GLY A 269 13.85 11.92 8.76
CA GLY A 269 13.89 12.73 7.54
C GLY A 269 12.77 13.78 7.43
N MET A 270 11.74 13.70 8.26
CA MET A 270 10.68 14.71 8.36
C MET A 270 10.57 15.30 9.78
N THR A 271 9.97 16.49 9.87
CA THR A 271 9.65 17.15 11.14
C THR A 271 8.47 16.47 11.85
N THR A 272 8.32 16.73 13.15
CA THR A 272 7.17 16.22 13.94
C THR A 272 5.81 16.58 13.35
N GLU A 273 5.68 17.79 12.78
CA GLU A 273 4.42 18.26 12.18
C GLU A 273 4.12 17.57 10.85
N GLU A 274 5.16 17.32 10.05
CA GLU A 274 5.06 16.54 8.82
C GLU A 274 4.67 15.09 9.13
N TYR A 275 5.26 14.47 10.15
CA TYR A 275 4.87 13.13 10.62
C TYR A 275 3.45 13.07 11.19
N ARG A 276 3.01 14.12 11.90
CA ARG A 276 1.62 14.21 12.37
C ARG A 276 0.65 14.28 11.21
N SER A 277 1.00 15.02 10.15
CA SER A 277 0.21 15.11 8.92
C SER A 277 0.18 13.77 8.19
N HIS A 278 1.34 13.13 8.02
CA HIS A 278 1.50 11.80 7.44
C HIS A 278 0.55 10.78 8.09
N PHE A 279 0.67 10.61 9.41
CA PHE A 279 -0.16 9.65 10.14
C PHE A 279 -1.66 9.96 10.04
N SER A 280 -2.03 11.23 10.10
CA SER A 280 -3.43 11.68 10.00
C SER A 280 -4.02 11.41 8.62
N ILE A 281 -3.25 11.67 7.55
CA ILE A 281 -3.68 11.45 6.16
C ILE A 281 -3.83 9.95 5.89
N TRP A 282 -2.87 9.12 6.30
CA TRP A 282 -2.96 7.66 6.17
C TRP A 282 -4.18 7.11 6.92
N ALA A 283 -4.42 7.60 8.14
CA ALA A 283 -5.58 7.20 8.91
C ALA A 283 -6.91 7.57 8.22
N LEU A 284 -7.01 8.81 7.74
CA LEU A 284 -8.20 9.29 7.01
C LEU A 284 -8.42 8.51 5.71
N ALA A 285 -7.34 8.20 4.99
CA ALA A 285 -7.37 7.48 3.72
C ALA A 285 -7.62 5.98 3.87
N LYS A 286 -7.85 5.47 5.09
CA LYS A 286 -8.00 4.03 5.36
C LYS A 286 -6.81 3.21 4.84
N ALA A 287 -5.62 3.81 4.84
CA ALA A 287 -4.39 3.15 4.49
C ALA A 287 -4.00 2.12 5.57
N PRO A 288 -3.23 1.08 5.22
CA PRO A 288 -2.48 0.30 6.19
C PRO A 288 -1.65 1.20 7.11
N LEU A 289 -1.70 0.95 8.43
CA LEU A 289 -0.84 1.66 9.39
C LEU A 289 0.31 0.73 9.80
N LEU A 290 1.27 0.58 8.89
CA LEU A 290 2.49 -0.19 9.12
C LEU A 290 3.62 0.75 9.53
N ALA A 291 3.96 0.80 10.81
CA ALA A 291 5.14 1.53 11.28
C ALA A 291 6.41 0.91 10.67
N SER A 292 7.37 1.74 10.25
CA SER A 292 8.63 1.24 9.67
C SER A 292 9.89 1.83 10.29
N CYS A 293 9.76 2.49 11.45
CA CYS A 293 10.89 2.94 12.28
C CYS A 293 11.35 1.87 13.29
N ASP A 294 12.48 2.10 13.96
CA ASP A 294 12.91 1.25 15.07
C ASP A 294 12.08 1.53 16.33
N ILE A 295 11.02 0.73 16.51
CA ILE A 295 10.10 0.90 17.64
C ILE A 295 10.72 0.59 19.01
N ARG A 296 11.92 -0.01 19.05
CA ARG A 296 12.66 -0.30 20.29
C ARG A 296 13.23 0.97 20.92
N SER A 297 13.40 2.03 20.14
CA SER A 297 14.04 3.28 20.55
C SER A 297 13.30 4.54 20.04
N MET A 298 11.97 4.51 20.01
CA MET A 298 11.17 5.68 19.61
C MET A 298 11.40 6.87 20.54
N SER A 299 11.41 8.08 19.95
CA SER A 299 11.24 9.29 20.73
C SER A 299 9.84 9.36 21.35
N LYS A 300 9.66 10.26 22.32
CA LYS A 300 8.35 10.50 22.93
C LYS A 300 7.35 10.99 21.88
N GLU A 301 7.78 11.87 21.00
CA GLU A 301 6.98 12.47 19.92
C GLU A 301 6.54 11.41 18.91
N THR A 302 7.44 10.51 18.48
CA THR A 302 7.11 9.38 17.60
C THR A 302 6.06 8.48 18.26
N LYS A 303 6.27 8.13 19.54
CA LYS A 303 5.30 7.31 20.27
C LYS A 303 3.95 8.01 20.38
N GLU A 304 3.90 9.31 20.67
CA GLU A 304 2.65 10.07 20.76
C GLU A 304 1.86 10.07 19.45
N ILE A 305 2.55 10.19 18.30
CA ILE A 305 1.90 10.12 16.99
C ILE A 305 1.34 8.72 16.75
N LEU A 306 2.18 7.69 16.84
CA LEU A 306 1.81 6.29 16.55
C LEU A 306 0.80 5.71 17.55
N SER A 307 0.69 6.26 18.76
CA SER A 307 -0.25 5.80 19.78
C SER A 307 -1.54 6.61 19.89
N ASN A 308 -1.78 7.55 18.97
CA ASN A 308 -2.97 8.39 19.02
C ASN A 308 -4.25 7.60 18.71
N GLN A 309 -4.95 7.17 19.77
CA GLN A 309 -6.17 6.38 19.70
C GLN A 309 -7.29 7.01 18.87
N ASN A 310 -7.41 8.34 18.89
CA ASN A 310 -8.46 9.02 18.14
C ASN A 310 -8.20 8.95 16.63
N VAL A 311 -6.95 9.11 16.21
CA VAL A 311 -6.56 8.99 14.80
C VAL A 311 -6.64 7.53 14.34
N ILE A 312 -6.23 6.59 15.19
CA ILE A 312 -6.40 5.14 14.92
C ILE A 312 -7.88 4.78 14.78
N ALA A 313 -8.76 5.28 15.64
CA ALA A 313 -10.20 5.03 15.55
C ALA A 313 -10.81 5.57 14.24
N VAL A 314 -10.26 6.67 13.70
CA VAL A 314 -10.59 7.08 12.33
C VAL A 314 -10.18 5.97 11.37
N ASN A 315 -8.91 5.56 11.32
CA ASN A 315 -8.48 4.49 10.41
C ASN A 315 -9.31 3.19 10.55
N GLN A 316 -9.64 2.79 11.77
CA GLN A 316 -10.31 1.52 12.09
C GLN A 316 -11.85 1.57 12.12
N ASP A 317 -12.47 2.71 11.82
CA ASP A 317 -13.94 2.82 11.71
C ASP A 317 -14.54 1.80 10.72
N ALA A 318 -15.60 1.11 11.19
CA ALA A 318 -16.15 -0.09 10.56
C ALA A 318 -16.90 0.17 9.24
N LEU A 319 -17.36 1.41 9.02
CA LEU A 319 -17.95 1.78 7.72
C LEU A 319 -16.94 1.63 6.59
N GLY A 320 -15.65 1.79 6.89
CA GLY A 320 -14.59 1.41 5.97
C GLY A 320 -14.53 2.23 4.69
N VAL A 321 -14.98 3.49 4.75
CA VAL A 321 -14.94 4.42 3.61
C VAL A 321 -13.65 5.24 3.70
N GLN A 322 -12.84 5.16 2.64
CA GLN A 322 -11.66 5.99 2.46
C GLN A 322 -12.05 7.46 2.33
N GLY A 323 -11.43 8.32 3.16
CA GLY A 323 -11.52 9.76 2.99
C GLY A 323 -10.78 10.22 1.73
N HIS A 324 -11.24 11.34 1.17
CA HIS A 324 -10.64 11.93 -0.02
C HIS A 324 -10.58 13.44 0.07
N LYS A 325 -9.74 14.06 -0.76
CA LYS A 325 -9.63 15.51 -0.89
C LYS A 325 -10.88 16.10 -1.53
N VAL A 326 -11.36 17.21 -0.98
CA VAL A 326 -12.57 17.91 -1.47
C VAL A 326 -12.36 19.37 -1.78
N GLN A 327 -11.25 19.95 -1.30
CA GLN A 327 -10.84 21.29 -1.66
C GLN A 327 -9.31 21.35 -1.68
N LYS A 328 -8.78 22.10 -2.65
CA LYS A 328 -7.36 22.46 -2.74
C LYS A 328 -7.29 23.93 -3.14
N ASP A 329 -6.68 24.75 -2.29
CA ASP A 329 -6.40 26.17 -2.55
C ASP A 329 -4.93 26.44 -2.27
N GLY A 330 -4.12 26.49 -3.33
CA GLY A 330 -2.66 26.52 -3.23
C GLY A 330 -2.11 25.34 -2.42
N ASN A 331 -1.48 25.65 -1.29
CA ASN A 331 -0.89 24.66 -0.37
C ASN A 331 -1.84 24.25 0.77
N GLN A 332 -3.10 24.69 0.76
CA GLN A 332 -4.11 24.29 1.74
C GLN A 332 -5.02 23.24 1.13
N GLU A 333 -5.20 22.12 1.82
CA GLU A 333 -6.07 21.02 1.40
C GLU A 333 -7.10 20.70 2.49
N VAL A 334 -8.33 20.43 2.06
CA VAL A 334 -9.41 19.94 2.93
C VAL A 334 -9.78 18.55 2.46
N SER A 335 -9.73 17.59 3.38
CA SER A 335 -10.14 16.21 3.13
C SER A 335 -11.34 15.85 4.00
N LYS A 336 -12.24 15.03 3.47
CA LYS A 336 -13.43 14.56 4.20
C LYS A 336 -13.60 13.07 4.08
N ARG A 337 -14.33 12.49 5.01
CA ARG A 337 -14.91 11.15 4.85
C ARG A 337 -16.32 11.10 5.41
N THR A 338 -17.05 10.06 5.01
CA THR A 338 -18.20 9.57 5.74
C THR A 338 -17.71 8.66 6.87
N ALA A 339 -18.27 8.80 8.07
CA ALA A 339 -17.97 7.96 9.23
C ALA A 339 -19.27 7.39 9.78
N GLU A 340 -19.19 6.31 10.57
CA GLU A 340 -20.35 5.91 11.37
C GLU A 340 -20.75 7.06 12.32
N PRO A 341 -22.05 7.23 12.61
CA PRO A 341 -22.47 8.17 13.65
C PRO A 341 -21.75 7.82 14.95
N MET A 342 -21.05 8.79 15.54
CA MET A 342 -20.54 8.68 16.90
C MET A 342 -21.73 8.66 17.86
N LEU A 343 -22.37 7.50 18.00
CA LEU A 343 -23.29 7.25 19.10
C LEU A 343 -22.43 7.31 20.35
N GLY A 344 -22.48 8.45 21.04
CA GLY A 344 -21.71 8.69 22.25
C GLY A 344 -21.87 7.49 23.18
N ARG A 345 -20.77 6.78 23.43
CA ARG A 345 -20.70 5.89 24.58
C ARG A 345 -20.75 6.79 25.81
N MET A 346 -21.96 7.13 26.24
CA MET A 346 -22.20 7.50 27.63
C MET A 346 -21.92 6.24 28.45
N SER A 347 -20.73 6.17 29.03
CA SER A 347 -20.41 5.30 30.16
C SER A 347 -19.51 6.04 31.12
#